data_AF-A0A0B1SFB7-F1
#
_entry.id   AF-A0A0B1SFB7-F1
#
_cell.length_a   1.000
_cell.length_b   1.000
_cell.length_c   1.000
_cell.angle_alpha   90.00
_cell.angle_beta   90.00
_cell.angle_gamma   90.00
#
_symmetry.space_group_name_H-M   'P 1'
#
loop_
_entity.id
_entity.type
_entity.pdbx_description
1 polymer ?
#
loop_
_entity_poly.entity_id
_entity_poly.type
_entity_poly.pdbx_seq_one_letter_code
_entity_poly.pdbx_strand_id
1 'polypeptide(L)'
;QKKRVSALKRYLIYEPPAVLTLHLKRFQQIEGSSGRTSARKLSGHVYFPVTFDMAPFCCRNVERIAAGEKRLLYSLYGVVVHSGSRILEIARNTCVDASSKPVLTSVDDLPSDPQLQNDGQWYYCSDSQVAAVSETRVLSAEAYILFYERVL
;
A
#
# COMPACT_ATOMS: atom_id res chain seq x y z
N GLN A 1 40.85 23.05 -12.36
CA GLN A 1 40.85 21.57 -12.25
C GLN A 1 39.58 21.13 -11.52
N LYS A 2 38.87 20.08 -11.97
CA LYS A 2 37.73 19.50 -11.24
C LYS A 2 38.24 18.39 -10.31
N LYS A 3 37.96 18.47 -9.01
CA LYS A 3 38.38 17.49 -7.99
C LYS A 3 37.24 16.48 -7.75
N ARG A 4 37.53 15.18 -7.79
CA ARG A 4 36.57 14.15 -7.38
C ARG A 4 36.41 14.17 -5.87
N VAL A 5 35.17 14.12 -5.41
CA VAL A 5 34.82 14.10 -3.99
C VAL A 5 33.73 13.06 -3.75
N SER A 6 33.66 12.54 -2.53
CA SER A 6 32.53 11.72 -2.10
C SER A 6 31.31 12.64 -1.91
N ALA A 7 30.15 12.19 -2.39
CA ALA A 7 28.89 12.91 -2.27
C ALA A 7 27.89 12.06 -1.48
N LEU A 8 27.06 12.73 -0.67
CA LEU A 8 25.94 12.10 0.01
C LEU A 8 24.69 12.23 -0.85
N LYS A 9 23.97 11.11 -1.06
CA LYS A 9 22.69 11.07 -1.77
C LYS A 9 21.58 10.69 -0.78
N ARG A 10 20.49 11.44 -0.79
CA ARG A 10 19.27 11.16 -0.03
C ARG A 10 18.07 11.22 -0.98
N TYR A 11 17.13 10.30 -0.82
CA TYR A 11 15.86 10.31 -1.53
C TYR A 11 14.76 10.75 -0.57
N LEU A 12 13.92 11.67 -1.02
CA LEU A 12 12.76 12.20 -0.32
C LEU A 12 11.61 12.32 -1.32
N ILE A 13 10.40 12.32 -0.81
CA ILE A 13 9.18 12.41 -1.62
C ILE A 13 8.82 13.88 -1.77
N TYR A 14 8.86 14.39 -2.99
CA TYR A 14 8.48 15.77 -3.28
C TYR A 14 6.97 15.94 -3.29
N GLU A 15 6.28 15.07 -4.03
CA GLU A 15 4.81 15.06 -4.15
C GLU A 15 4.26 13.70 -3.74
N PRO A 16 3.62 13.60 -2.56
CA PRO A 16 2.98 12.36 -2.11
C PRO A 16 1.72 12.05 -2.93
N PRO A 17 1.55 10.80 -3.41
CA PRO A 17 0.41 10.41 -4.24
C PRO A 17 -0.87 10.26 -3.40
N ALA A 18 -2.06 10.42 -4.01
CA ALA A 18 -3.32 10.16 -3.30
C ALA A 18 -3.44 8.68 -2.87
N VAL A 19 -2.92 7.77 -3.70
CA VAL A 19 -2.80 6.34 -3.43
C VAL A 19 -1.32 5.97 -3.41
N LEU A 20 -0.83 5.53 -2.26
CA LEU A 20 0.52 5.06 -2.04
C LEU A 20 0.59 3.55 -2.23
N THR A 21 1.42 3.11 -3.18
CA THR A 21 1.74 1.69 -3.39
C THR A 21 3.15 1.43 -2.89
N LEU A 22 3.31 0.53 -1.91
CA LEU A 22 4.61 0.12 -1.39
C LEU A 22 4.92 -1.31 -1.82
N HIS A 23 6.04 -1.50 -2.52
CA HIS A 23 6.54 -2.82 -2.93
C HIS A 23 7.68 -3.26 -2.02
N LEU A 24 7.49 -4.37 -1.33
CA LEU A 24 8.54 -4.98 -0.51
C LEU A 24 9.43 -5.85 -1.39
N LYS A 25 10.71 -5.45 -1.53
CA LYS A 25 11.71 -6.16 -2.35
C LYS A 25 12.10 -7.49 -1.69
N ARG A 26 11.27 -8.51 -1.88
CA ARG A 26 11.44 -9.86 -1.32
C ARG A 26 12.25 -10.83 -2.19
N PHE A 27 12.97 -10.33 -3.19
CA PHE A 27 13.81 -11.17 -4.05
C PHE A 27 15.24 -10.62 -4.10
N GLN A 28 16.18 -11.49 -3.77
CA GLN A 28 17.59 -11.22 -3.87
C GLN A 28 18.17 -12.01 -5.05
N GLN A 29 18.84 -11.30 -5.95
CA GLN A 29 19.64 -11.92 -7.00
C GLN A 29 20.96 -12.40 -6.38
N ILE A 30 21.27 -13.68 -6.56
CA ILE A 30 22.49 -14.32 -6.09
C ILE A 30 23.30 -14.70 -7.32
N GLU A 31 24.49 -14.12 -7.45
CA GLU A 31 25.47 -14.58 -8.43
C GLU A 31 26.24 -15.78 -7.87
N GLY A 32 26.19 -16.88 -8.59
CA GLY A 32 27.03 -18.03 -8.34
C GLY A 32 28.45 -17.84 -8.88
N SER A 33 29.41 -18.56 -8.33
CA SER A 33 30.81 -18.59 -8.78
C SER A 33 31.00 -19.02 -10.24
N SER A 34 29.98 -19.63 -10.86
CA SER A 34 29.94 -20.03 -12.27
C SER A 34 29.34 -18.98 -13.21
N GLY A 35 29.05 -17.77 -12.73
CA GLY A 35 28.37 -16.72 -13.52
C GLY A 35 26.86 -16.98 -13.70
N ARG A 36 26.33 -18.08 -13.15
CA ARG A 36 24.89 -18.34 -13.12
C ARG A 36 24.22 -17.47 -12.08
N THR A 37 23.19 -16.74 -12.51
CA THR A 37 22.33 -15.96 -11.62
C THR A 37 21.16 -16.82 -11.14
N SER A 38 20.90 -16.79 -9.83
CA SER A 38 19.70 -17.37 -9.22
C SER A 38 18.96 -16.31 -8.40
N ALA A 39 17.68 -16.52 -8.12
CA ALA A 39 16.88 -15.65 -7.28
C ALA A 39 16.46 -16.38 -6.01
N ARG A 40 16.61 -15.72 -4.85
CA ARG A 40 16.15 -16.21 -3.56
C ARG A 40 15.03 -15.34 -3.03
N LYS A 41 13.93 -15.98 -2.62
CA LYS A 41 12.85 -15.31 -1.88
C LYS A 41 13.30 -15.01 -0.45
N LEU A 42 13.02 -13.79 0.00
CA LEU A 42 13.19 -13.33 1.39
C LEU A 42 11.84 -13.48 2.10
N SER A 43 11.69 -14.59 2.81
CA SER A 43 10.58 -14.84 3.74
C SER A 43 10.81 -14.09 5.06
N GLY A 44 9.74 -13.84 5.80
CA GLY A 44 9.76 -13.10 7.04
C GLY A 44 8.70 -12.02 7.08
N HIS A 45 8.04 -11.89 8.23
CA HIS A 45 7.10 -10.82 8.48
C HIS A 45 7.80 -9.46 8.48
N VAL A 46 7.19 -8.49 7.82
CA VAL A 46 7.57 -7.07 7.89
C VAL A 46 6.36 -6.39 8.50
N TYR A 47 6.55 -5.72 9.63
CA TYR A 47 5.48 -4.95 10.23
C TYR A 47 5.03 -3.80 9.31
N PHE A 48 3.73 -3.65 9.14
CA PHE A 48 3.11 -2.51 8.48
C PHE A 48 1.88 -2.05 9.28
N PRO A 49 1.73 -0.74 9.53
CA PRO A 49 0.64 -0.23 10.36
C PRO A 49 -0.65 -0.07 9.55
N VAL A 50 -1.79 -0.04 10.24
CA VAL A 50 -3.08 0.33 9.61
C VAL A 50 -3.07 1.79 9.16
N THR A 51 -2.50 2.68 9.97
CA THR A 51 -2.31 4.09 9.66
C THR A 51 -0.83 4.39 9.51
N PHE A 52 -0.43 4.90 8.35
CA PHE A 52 0.96 5.22 8.02
C PHE A 52 1.15 6.74 7.94
N ASP A 53 2.11 7.27 8.71
CA ASP A 53 2.48 8.69 8.65
C ASP A 53 3.63 8.87 7.66
N MET A 54 3.32 9.45 6.51
CA MET A 54 4.26 9.64 5.40
C MET A 54 5.09 10.92 5.55
N ALA A 55 4.71 11.85 6.44
CA ALA A 55 5.35 13.16 6.58
C ALA A 55 6.87 13.09 6.80
N PRO A 56 7.43 12.16 7.62
CA PRO A 56 8.88 12.07 7.83
C PRO A 56 9.70 11.74 6.58
N PHE A 57 9.08 11.22 5.52
CA PHE A 57 9.74 10.79 4.28
C PHE A 57 9.63 11.82 3.15
N CYS A 58 8.92 12.93 3.39
CA CYS A 58 8.67 13.95 2.39
C CYS A 58 9.66 15.12 2.48
N CYS A 59 9.82 15.86 1.38
CA CYS A 59 10.56 17.11 1.36
C CYS A 59 9.85 18.17 2.21
N ARG A 60 10.58 19.08 2.86
CA ARG A 60 9.97 20.16 3.68
C ARG A 60 9.04 21.10 2.91
N ASN A 61 9.13 21.13 1.58
CA ASN A 61 8.36 22.01 0.71
C ASN A 61 7.09 21.33 0.15
N VAL A 62 6.55 20.30 0.82
CA VAL A 62 5.29 19.68 0.35
C VAL A 62 4.16 20.70 0.57
N GLU A 63 3.74 21.36 -0.50
CA GLU A 63 2.70 22.41 -0.54
C GLU A 63 1.30 21.94 -0.11
N ARG A 64 1.16 20.70 0.37
CA ARG A 64 -0.13 20.04 0.64
C ARG A 64 -0.36 19.65 2.10
N ILE A 65 0.57 19.99 2.99
CA ILE A 65 0.31 19.93 4.42
C ILE A 65 -0.26 21.31 4.80
N ALA A 66 -1.51 21.36 5.26
CA ALA A 66 -2.14 22.64 5.61
C ALA A 66 -1.30 23.40 6.66
N ALA A 67 -1.40 24.73 6.70
CA ALA A 67 -0.62 25.52 7.64
C ALA A 67 -0.89 25.07 9.10
N GLY A 68 0.10 24.43 9.73
CA GLY A 68 0.01 23.88 11.09
C GLY A 68 -0.12 22.37 11.17
N GLU A 69 -0.44 21.70 10.07
CA GLU A 69 -0.44 20.24 9.99
C GLU A 69 1.00 19.72 9.92
N LYS A 70 1.29 18.60 10.59
CA LYS A 70 2.64 18.01 10.66
C LYS A 70 2.67 16.56 10.25
N ARG A 71 1.51 15.99 9.92
CA ARG A 71 1.30 14.58 9.65
C ARG A 71 0.67 14.45 8.29
N LEU A 72 1.04 13.40 7.58
CA LEU A 72 0.47 13.08 6.28
C LEU A 72 0.03 11.61 6.35
N LEU A 73 -1.22 11.42 6.76
CA LEU A 73 -1.71 10.11 7.14
C LEU A 73 -2.26 9.36 5.92
N TYR A 74 -1.96 8.07 5.90
CA TYR A 74 -2.54 7.13 4.95
C TYR A 74 -3.18 5.97 5.70
N SER A 75 -4.34 5.52 5.22
CA SER A 75 -5.03 4.32 5.68
C SER A 75 -4.69 3.16 4.76
N LEU A 76 -4.24 2.04 5.32
CA LEU A 76 -4.08 0.80 4.58
C LEU A 76 -5.46 0.37 4.05
N TYR A 77 -5.56 -0.05 2.80
CA TYR A 77 -6.81 -0.61 2.28
C TYR A 77 -6.60 -1.87 1.45
N GLY A 78 -5.35 -2.22 1.12
CA GLY A 78 -5.04 -3.45 0.41
C GLY A 78 -3.67 -4.04 0.78
N VAL A 79 -3.60 -5.36 0.85
CA VAL A 79 -2.38 -6.13 1.08
C VAL A 79 -2.33 -7.28 0.06
N VAL A 80 -1.29 -7.30 -0.76
CA VAL A 80 -0.99 -8.44 -1.63
C VAL A 80 0.05 -9.30 -0.93
N VAL A 81 -0.24 -10.58 -0.77
CA VAL A 81 0.65 -11.57 -0.17
C VAL A 81 1.18 -12.47 -1.29
N HIS A 82 2.46 -12.81 -1.24
CA HIS A 82 3.05 -13.75 -2.18
C HIS A 82 3.37 -15.06 -1.47
N SER A 83 2.62 -16.13 -1.76
CA SER A 83 2.78 -17.47 -1.16
C SER A 83 3.21 -18.47 -2.23
N GLY A 84 4.45 -18.95 -2.19
CA GLY A 84 4.99 -19.84 -3.23
C GLY A 84 4.99 -19.18 -4.61
N SER A 85 4.32 -19.77 -5.61
CA SER A 85 4.12 -19.21 -6.96
C SER A 85 2.79 -18.45 -7.12
N ARG A 86 2.01 -18.28 -6.04
CA ARG A 86 0.67 -17.67 -6.08
C ARG A 86 0.70 -16.27 -5.51
N ILE A 87 -0.06 -15.38 -6.14
CA ILE A 87 -0.37 -14.04 -5.62
C ILE A 87 -1.73 -14.15 -4.94
N LEU A 88 -1.83 -13.58 -3.75
CA LEU A 88 -3.05 -13.55 -2.94
C LEU A 88 -3.36 -12.09 -2.61
N GLU A 89 -4.63 -11.71 -2.68
CA GLU A 89 -5.06 -10.32 -2.47
C GLU A 89 -5.94 -10.23 -1.22
N ILE A 90 -5.74 -9.18 -0.43
CA ILE A 90 -6.56 -8.86 0.74
C ILE A 90 -6.96 -7.39 0.59
N ALA A 91 -8.25 -7.09 0.65
CA ALA A 91 -8.78 -5.74 0.49
C ALA A 91 -9.73 -5.37 1.63
N ARG A 92 -9.74 -4.10 2.04
CA ARG A 92 -10.78 -3.49 2.88
C ARG A 92 -11.88 -2.96 1.99
N ASN A 93 -13.12 -3.08 2.44
CA ASN A 93 -14.17 -2.17 1.98
C ASN A 93 -13.93 -0.80 2.62
N THR A 94 -13.43 0.16 1.84
CA THR A 94 -13.49 1.58 2.19
C THR A 94 -14.21 2.36 1.09
N CYS A 95 -15.47 2.76 1.34
CA CYS A 95 -16.05 3.96 0.75
C CYS A 95 -15.66 5.14 1.65
N VAL A 96 -14.71 5.95 1.21
CA VAL A 96 -14.53 7.30 1.74
C VAL A 96 -14.96 8.28 0.68
N ASP A 97 -16.20 8.74 0.83
CA ASP A 97 -16.43 10.16 0.64
C ASP A 97 -17.55 10.68 1.57
N ALA A 98 -17.16 11.42 2.60
CA ALA A 98 -18.09 12.18 3.43
C ALA A 98 -18.40 13.58 2.85
N SER A 99 -17.96 13.88 1.62
CA SER A 99 -18.00 15.20 0.99
C SER A 99 -18.35 15.24 -0.52
N SER A 100 -18.32 14.14 -1.29
CA SER A 100 -18.82 14.17 -2.68
C SER A 100 -20.32 14.18 -2.65
N LYS A 101 -20.85 15.33 -3.06
CA LYS A 101 -22.19 15.36 -3.64
C LYS A 101 -22.20 14.33 -4.77
N PRO A 102 -23.19 13.42 -4.82
CA PRO A 102 -23.28 12.43 -5.87
C PRO A 102 -23.40 13.15 -7.22
N VAL A 103 -22.36 13.04 -8.03
CA VAL A 103 -22.46 13.37 -9.45
C VAL A 103 -23.33 12.27 -10.05
N LEU A 104 -24.54 12.66 -10.41
CA LEU A 104 -25.48 11.83 -11.16
C LEU A 104 -24.84 11.42 -12.49
N THR A 105 -24.39 10.17 -12.59
CA THR A 105 -24.29 9.47 -13.87
C THR A 105 -25.12 8.20 -13.75
N SER A 106 -26.21 8.19 -14.49
CA SER A 106 -27.20 7.13 -14.63
C SER A 106 -26.56 5.75 -14.80
N VAL A 107 -26.73 4.92 -13.78
CA VAL A 107 -26.73 3.45 -13.84
C VAL A 107 -27.99 2.99 -13.10
N ASP A 108 -29.14 3.39 -13.62
CA ASP A 108 -30.42 2.82 -13.22
C ASP A 108 -30.49 1.38 -13.73
N ASP A 109 -30.96 0.47 -12.88
CA ASP A 109 -31.11 -1.00 -13.06
C ASP A 109 -29.96 -1.93 -12.65
N LEU A 110 -29.22 -1.63 -11.58
CA LEU A 110 -28.66 -2.69 -10.74
C LEU A 110 -29.16 -2.51 -9.30
N PRO A 111 -29.84 -3.51 -8.68
CA PRO A 111 -30.26 -3.39 -7.30
C PRO A 111 -29.01 -3.14 -6.45
N SER A 112 -29.01 -2.03 -5.71
CA SER A 112 -28.01 -1.75 -4.68
C SER A 112 -27.99 -2.96 -3.74
N ASP A 113 -26.93 -3.77 -3.80
CA ASP A 113 -26.79 -4.95 -2.95
C ASP A 113 -26.84 -4.49 -1.49
N PRO A 114 -27.89 -4.85 -0.71
CA PRO A 114 -28.02 -4.40 0.66
C PRO A 114 -26.91 -4.93 1.59
N GLN A 115 -26.05 -5.84 1.11
CA GLN A 115 -24.90 -6.36 1.87
C GLN A 115 -23.63 -5.52 1.77
N LEU A 116 -23.53 -4.53 0.88
CA LEU A 116 -22.33 -3.69 0.81
C LEU A 116 -22.40 -2.56 1.86
N GLN A 117 -22.60 -2.93 3.13
CA GLN A 117 -22.36 -2.03 4.25
C GLN A 117 -20.84 -1.84 4.38
N ASN A 118 -20.41 -0.59 4.26
CA ASN A 118 -19.02 -0.21 4.40
C ASN A 118 -18.61 -0.19 5.88
N ASP A 119 -18.49 -1.36 6.50
CA ASP A 119 -18.18 -1.55 7.92
C ASP A 119 -16.66 -1.61 8.22
N GLY A 120 -15.82 -1.44 7.19
CA GLY A 120 -14.37 -1.58 7.30
C GLY A 120 -13.89 -3.04 7.38
N GLN A 121 -14.74 -4.01 7.06
CA GLN A 121 -14.42 -5.43 7.03
C GLN A 121 -13.34 -5.72 5.99
N TRP A 122 -12.40 -6.57 6.40
CA TRP A 122 -11.38 -7.11 5.53
C TRP A 122 -11.88 -8.38 4.84
N TYR A 123 -11.53 -8.53 3.57
CA TYR A 123 -11.77 -9.73 2.79
C TYR A 123 -10.46 -10.29 2.27
N TYR A 124 -10.30 -11.61 2.40
CA TYR A 124 -9.27 -12.40 1.76
C TYR A 124 -9.80 -12.93 0.44
N CYS A 125 -9.10 -12.63 -0.65
CA CYS A 125 -9.45 -12.99 -2.01
C CYS A 125 -8.36 -13.88 -2.62
N SER A 126 -8.74 -15.09 -3.02
CA SER A 126 -7.88 -16.08 -3.67
C SER A 126 -8.61 -16.65 -4.89
N ASP A 127 -8.38 -16.06 -6.05
CA ASP A 127 -9.06 -16.39 -7.31
C ASP A 127 -10.59 -16.41 -7.13
N SER A 128 -11.21 -17.60 -7.14
CA SER A 128 -12.66 -17.77 -7.00
C SER A 128 -13.16 -17.79 -5.54
N GLN A 129 -12.28 -17.63 -4.56
CA GLN A 129 -12.63 -17.68 -3.13
C GLN A 129 -12.53 -16.31 -2.49
N VAL A 130 -13.63 -15.84 -1.92
CA VAL A 130 -13.68 -14.61 -1.11
C VAL A 130 -14.18 -14.97 0.28
N ALA A 131 -13.47 -14.55 1.31
CA ALA A 131 -13.83 -14.81 2.71
C ALA A 131 -13.53 -13.61 3.60
N ALA A 132 -14.43 -13.31 4.55
CA ALA A 132 -14.17 -12.32 5.58
C ALA A 132 -12.98 -12.75 6.45
N VAL A 133 -12.12 -11.79 6.81
CA VAL A 133 -10.91 -12.03 7.60
C VAL A 133 -10.74 -10.97 8.69
N SER A 134 -10.16 -11.35 9.83
CA SER A 134 -9.87 -10.39 10.89
C SER A 134 -8.67 -9.51 10.53
N GLU A 135 -8.68 -8.26 11.00
CA GLU A 135 -7.56 -7.34 10.81
C GLU A 135 -6.24 -7.92 11.33
N THR A 136 -6.25 -8.60 12.48
CA THR A 136 -5.06 -9.25 13.04
C THR A 136 -4.42 -10.23 12.05
N ARG A 137 -5.24 -11.01 11.33
CA ARG A 137 -4.74 -11.95 10.33
C ARG A 137 -4.15 -11.22 9.12
N VAL A 138 -4.73 -10.10 8.71
CA VAL A 138 -4.17 -9.24 7.66
C VAL A 138 -2.80 -8.69 8.08
N LEU A 139 -2.71 -8.10 9.27
CA LEU A 139 -1.47 -7.48 9.77
C LEU A 139 -0.36 -8.49 10.06
N SER A 140 -0.70 -9.76 10.29
CA SER A 140 0.28 -10.86 10.43
C SER A 140 0.81 -11.41 9.11
N ALA A 141 0.26 -11.00 7.96
CA ALA A 141 0.61 -11.58 6.67
C ALA A 141 2.02 -11.18 6.19
N GLU A 142 2.66 -12.06 5.42
CA GLU A 142 3.92 -11.74 4.73
C GLU A 142 3.66 -10.86 3.48
N ALA A 143 3.30 -9.60 3.71
CA ALA A 143 2.94 -8.66 2.66
C ALA A 143 4.03 -8.53 1.59
N TYR A 144 3.64 -8.40 0.34
CA TYR A 144 4.48 -8.18 -0.84
C TYR A 144 4.23 -6.80 -1.45
N ILE A 145 2.96 -6.43 -1.66
CA ILE A 145 2.55 -5.08 -2.04
C ILE A 145 1.54 -4.57 -1.01
N LEU A 146 1.68 -3.32 -0.60
CA LEU A 146 0.74 -2.64 0.29
C LEU A 146 0.13 -1.46 -0.44
N PHE A 147 -1.17 -1.29 -0.29
CA PHE A 147 -1.93 -0.17 -0.83
C PHE A 147 -2.50 0.68 0.29
N TYR A 148 -2.20 1.97 0.21
CA TYR A 148 -2.52 2.97 1.20
C TYR A 148 -3.22 4.14 0.52
N GLU A 149 -4.33 4.60 1.07
CA GLU A 149 -5.06 5.78 0.59
C GLU A 149 -4.83 6.94 1.54
N ARG A 150 -4.66 8.14 0.99
CA ARG A 150 -4.45 9.34 1.80
C ARG A 150 -5.71 9.68 2.59
N VAL A 151 -5.58 9.85 3.90
CA VAL A 151 -6.66 10.37 4.76
C VAL A 151 -6.72 11.88 4.56
N LEU A 152 -7.89 12.41 4.20
CA LEU A 152 -8.15 13.84 4.03
C LEU A 152 -8.41 14.53 5.36
#